data_AF-A0A381XUA1-F1
#
_entry.id   AF-A0A381XUA1-F1
#
_cell.length_a   1.000
_cell.length_b   1.000
_cell.length_c   1.000
_cell.angle_alpha   90.00
_cell.angle_beta   90.00
_cell.angle_gamma   90.00
#
_symmetry.space_group_name_H-M   'P 1'
#
loop_
_entity.id
_entity.type
_entity.pdbx_description
1 polymer ?
#
loop_
_entity_poly.entity_id
_entity_poly.type
_entity_poly.pdbx_seq_one_letter_code
_entity_poly.pdbx_strand_id
1 'polypeptide(L)'
;MNIQIHNVLAFFHVVFFVYAIGGDIAVYFIGQYMTRDQLSIEERLRVRSMRFLVDMSARTSLVLLLPIGFNLAISFGSPIKGNVLYLIWTASFLWLCLVWQVHFKRGTPLGELLKKIDLSIRYLLAAILIGFGAYCLLTNTLITTDWLALKIVLFGAILLNGIWIRSIVGSWQDAVDLVLAGDTSRTRGEELIKKNQAMLNKAALLIWVLVVAMAFLGQVKPF
;
A
#
# COMPACT_ATOMS: atom_id res chain seq x y z
N MET A 1 16.32 33.03 -2.93
CA MET A 1 15.92 31.79 -3.64
C MET A 1 14.42 31.60 -3.41
N ASN A 2 13.58 31.73 -4.44
CA ASN A 2 12.13 31.62 -4.30
C ASN A 2 11.72 30.16 -4.50
N ILE A 3 11.45 29.44 -3.41
CA ILE A 3 11.07 28.02 -3.46
C ILE A 3 9.58 27.93 -3.77
N GLN A 4 9.24 27.47 -4.97
CA GLN A 4 7.85 27.25 -5.35
C GLN A 4 7.27 26.04 -4.61
N ILE A 5 6.05 26.18 -4.07
CA ILE A 5 5.34 25.11 -3.37
C ILE A 5 5.20 23.83 -4.22
N HIS A 6 5.06 23.99 -5.54
CA HIS A 6 5.01 22.87 -6.49
C HIS A 6 6.28 22.00 -6.41
N ASN A 7 7.47 22.62 -6.38
CA ASN A 7 8.75 21.90 -6.33
C ASN A 7 8.93 21.17 -4.99
N VAL A 8 8.44 21.76 -3.89
CA VAL A 8 8.45 21.12 -2.57
C VAL A 8 7.55 19.87 -2.56
N LEU A 9 6.35 19.97 -3.12
CA LEU A 9 5.43 18.84 -3.22
C LEU A 9 5.97 17.74 -4.14
N ALA A 10 6.60 18.11 -5.26
CA ALA A 10 7.26 17.16 -6.15
C ALA A 10 8.43 16.43 -5.44
N PHE A 11 9.23 17.16 -4.66
CA PHE A 11 10.27 16.56 -3.83
C PHE A 11 9.70 15.56 -2.82
N PHE A 12 8.68 15.93 -2.05
CA PHE A 12 8.04 15.00 -1.11
C PHE A 12 7.37 13.82 -1.80
N HIS A 13 6.82 13.99 -3.00
CA HIS A 13 6.30 12.89 -3.79
C HIS A 13 7.38 11.85 -4.12
N VAL A 14 8.61 12.30 -4.46
CA VAL A 14 9.75 11.40 -4.69
C VAL A 14 10.20 10.74 -3.38
N VAL A 15 10.27 11.49 -2.28
CA VAL A 15 10.62 10.94 -0.96
C VAL A 15 9.64 9.83 -0.56
N PHE A 16 8.33 10.06 -0.65
CA PHE A 16 7.34 9.04 -0.33
C PHE A 16 7.38 7.85 -1.30
N PHE A 17 7.70 8.07 -2.57
CA PHE A 17 7.94 6.95 -3.48
C PHE A 17 9.11 6.06 -3.03
N VAL A 18 10.22 6.65 -2.59
CA VAL A 18 11.38 5.91 -2.06
C VAL A 18 11.02 5.15 -0.78
N TYR A 19 10.32 5.79 0.16
CA TYR A 19 9.88 5.13 1.39
C TYR A 19 8.85 4.02 1.13
N ALA A 20 7.99 4.18 0.12
CA ALA A 20 7.04 3.15 -0.30
C ALA A 20 7.75 1.89 -0.79
N ILE A 21 8.64 2.03 -1.78
CA ILE A 21 9.39 0.88 -2.31
C ILE A 21 10.35 0.30 -1.27
N GLY A 22 11.11 1.16 -0.58
CA GLY A 22 12.11 0.73 0.41
C GLY A 22 11.48 -0.05 1.56
N GLY A 23 10.33 0.41 2.06
CA GLY A 23 9.55 -0.30 3.08
C GLY A 23 9.07 -1.67 2.59
N ASP A 24 8.53 -1.74 1.38
CA ASP A 24 8.03 -3.00 0.80
C ASP A 24 9.16 -4.02 0.53
N ILE A 25 10.32 -3.58 0.05
CA ILE A 25 11.50 -4.43 -0.15
C ILE A 25 11.98 -5.00 1.19
N ALA A 26 12.05 -4.17 2.23
CA ALA A 26 12.44 -4.64 3.55
C ALA A 26 11.42 -5.65 4.12
N VAL A 27 10.11 -5.40 3.95
CA VAL A 27 9.05 -6.36 4.33
C VAL A 27 9.17 -7.68 3.56
N TYR A 28 9.51 -7.64 2.27
CA TYR A 28 9.73 -8.82 1.45
C TYR A 28 10.87 -9.68 2.00
N PHE A 29 12.04 -9.09 2.29
CA PHE A 29 13.18 -9.82 2.85
C PHE A 29 12.88 -10.38 4.24
N ILE A 30 12.22 -9.61 5.11
CA ILE A 30 11.76 -10.11 6.42
C ILE A 30 10.84 -11.33 6.23
N GLY A 31 9.99 -11.32 5.22
CA GLY A 31 9.15 -12.46 4.86
C GLY A 31 9.95 -13.71 4.47
N GLN A 32 11.07 -13.58 3.75
CA GLN A 32 11.94 -14.72 3.41
C GLN A 32 12.60 -15.35 4.63
N TYR A 33 12.86 -14.58 5.70
CA TYR A 33 13.38 -15.14 6.95
C TYR A 33 12.37 -16.08 7.62
N MET A 34 11.07 -15.89 7.37
CA MET A 34 10.02 -16.73 7.94
C MET A 34 9.96 -18.14 7.36
N THR A 35 10.56 -18.38 6.21
CA THR A 35 10.54 -19.69 5.52
C THR A 35 11.84 -20.46 5.66
N ARG A 36 12.78 -19.98 6.49
CA ARG A 36 14.08 -20.63 6.71
C ARG A 36 13.96 -21.79 7.68
N ASP A 37 14.01 -22.99 7.15
CA ASP A 37 13.92 -24.25 7.91
C ASP A 37 14.99 -24.39 9.00
N GLN A 38 16.15 -23.76 8.80
CA GLN A 38 17.29 -23.76 9.74
C GLN A 38 17.05 -22.95 11.02
N LEU A 39 16.05 -22.05 11.02
CA LEU A 39 15.73 -21.20 12.16
C LEU A 39 14.59 -21.79 12.98
N SER A 40 14.62 -21.61 14.29
CA SER A 40 13.50 -21.94 15.17
C SER A 40 12.30 -21.02 14.91
N ILE A 41 11.09 -21.47 15.26
CA ILE A 41 9.87 -20.66 15.10
C ILE A 41 9.95 -19.36 15.92
N GLU A 42 10.57 -19.40 17.10
CA GLU A 42 10.78 -18.24 17.96
C GLU A 42 11.67 -17.17 17.32
N GLU A 43 12.78 -17.59 16.71
CA GLU A 43 13.67 -16.68 15.97
C GLU A 43 12.97 -16.05 14.77
N ARG A 44 12.21 -16.86 14.01
CA ARG A 44 11.40 -16.37 12.88
C ARG A 44 10.39 -15.32 13.36
N LEU A 45 9.66 -15.59 14.45
CA LEU A 45 8.68 -14.67 15.03
C LEU A 45 9.33 -13.39 15.58
N ARG A 46 10.54 -13.48 16.14
CA ARG A 46 11.32 -12.30 16.57
C ARG A 46 11.62 -11.39 15.38
N VAL A 47 12.10 -11.96 14.27
CA VAL A 47 12.38 -11.18 13.04
C VAL A 47 11.10 -10.58 12.47
N ARG A 48 9.98 -11.31 12.52
CA ARG A 48 8.67 -10.83 12.08
C ARG A 48 8.20 -9.58 12.85
N SER A 49 8.55 -9.43 14.11
CA SER A 49 8.14 -8.27 14.91
C SER A 49 8.61 -6.94 14.31
N MET A 50 9.79 -6.93 13.67
CA MET A 50 10.33 -5.74 12.99
C MET A 50 9.49 -5.30 11.79
N ARG A 51 8.79 -6.25 11.15
CA ARG A 51 7.93 -5.98 9.99
C ARG A 51 6.91 -4.87 10.27
N PHE A 52 6.35 -4.83 11.47
CA PHE A 52 5.26 -3.92 11.80
C PHE A 52 5.69 -2.45 11.78
N LEU A 53 6.93 -2.16 12.15
CA LEU A 53 7.48 -0.81 12.11
C LEU A 53 7.80 -0.40 10.66
N VAL A 54 8.48 -1.29 9.93
CA VAL A 54 8.91 -1.03 8.55
C VAL A 54 7.72 -0.83 7.62
N ASP A 55 6.68 -1.65 7.77
CA ASP A 55 5.43 -1.59 7.00
C ASP A 55 4.69 -0.24 7.17
N MET A 56 4.87 0.45 8.29
CA MET A 56 4.26 1.78 8.49
C MET A 56 4.88 2.86 7.60
N SER A 57 6.14 2.72 7.19
CA SER A 57 6.77 3.65 6.26
C SER A 57 6.11 3.61 4.88
N ALA A 58 5.87 2.41 4.36
CA ALA A 58 5.20 2.21 3.07
C ALA A 58 3.73 2.65 3.11
N ARG A 59 3.02 2.32 4.19
CA ARG A 59 1.61 2.72 4.37
C ARG A 59 1.43 4.23 4.48
N THR A 60 2.28 4.90 5.26
CA THR A 60 2.25 6.36 5.41
C THR A 60 2.50 7.03 4.08
N SER A 61 3.52 6.55 3.35
CA SER A 61 3.85 7.04 2.03
C SER A 61 2.69 6.89 1.04
N LEU A 62 2.05 5.72 1.01
CA LEU A 62 0.91 5.46 0.15
C LEU A 62 -0.26 6.41 0.42
N VAL A 63 -0.58 6.69 1.69
CA VAL A 63 -1.68 7.64 2.01
C VAL A 63 -1.32 9.07 1.58
N LEU A 64 -0.09 9.51 1.78
CA LEU A 64 0.35 10.88 1.46
C LEU A 64 0.61 11.11 -0.03
N LEU A 65 0.93 10.06 -0.79
CA LEU A 65 1.05 10.13 -2.25
C LEU A 65 -0.27 10.51 -2.93
N LEU A 66 -1.42 10.15 -2.35
CA LEU A 66 -2.74 10.46 -2.91
C LEU A 66 -3.01 11.98 -3.00
N PRO A 67 -3.01 12.76 -1.90
CA PRO A 67 -3.27 14.19 -1.95
C PRO A 67 -2.17 14.96 -2.69
N ILE A 68 -0.90 14.56 -2.52
CA ILE A 68 0.21 15.19 -3.24
C ILE A 68 0.09 14.94 -4.75
N GLY A 69 -0.25 13.72 -5.15
CA GLY A 69 -0.47 13.35 -6.55
C GLY A 69 -1.55 14.20 -7.21
N PHE A 70 -2.72 14.36 -6.56
CA PHE A 70 -3.77 15.23 -7.08
C PHE A 70 -3.38 16.71 -7.10
N ASN A 71 -2.60 17.18 -6.11
CA ASN A 71 -2.10 18.54 -6.13
C ASN A 71 -1.14 18.79 -7.30
N LEU A 72 -0.24 17.85 -7.60
CA LEU A 72 0.68 17.93 -8.74
C LEU A 72 -0.06 17.80 -10.08
N ALA A 73 -1.15 17.03 -10.11
CA ALA A 73 -1.98 16.84 -11.30
C ALA A 73 -2.64 18.13 -11.80
N ILE A 74 -2.78 19.17 -10.97
CA ILE A 74 -3.31 20.48 -11.38
C ILE A 74 -2.48 21.10 -12.50
N SER A 75 -1.15 20.97 -12.42
CA SER A 75 -0.23 21.46 -13.45
C SER A 75 -0.39 20.74 -14.80
N PHE A 76 -1.12 19.62 -14.82
CA PHE A 76 -1.40 18.79 -15.99
C PHE A 76 -2.90 18.77 -16.34
N GLY A 77 -3.64 19.81 -15.94
CA GLY A 77 -5.03 20.00 -16.36
C GLY A 77 -6.09 19.28 -15.51
N SER A 78 -5.71 18.72 -14.35
CA SER A 78 -6.70 18.12 -13.44
C SER A 78 -7.74 19.16 -12.98
N PRO A 79 -9.05 18.86 -13.07
CA PRO A 79 -10.12 19.74 -12.59
C PRO A 79 -10.27 19.68 -11.07
N ILE A 80 -9.58 18.75 -10.40
CA ILE A 80 -9.61 18.55 -8.96
C ILE A 80 -8.73 19.59 -8.29
N LYS A 81 -9.32 20.75 -8.01
CA LYS A 81 -8.68 21.92 -7.39
C LYS A 81 -9.60 22.59 -6.36
N GLY A 82 -9.08 23.57 -5.63
CA GLY A 82 -9.85 24.34 -4.64
C GLY A 82 -10.43 23.47 -3.52
N ASN A 83 -11.72 23.63 -3.23
CA ASN A 83 -12.41 22.95 -2.12
C ASN A 83 -12.34 21.42 -2.21
N VAL A 84 -12.39 20.86 -3.42
CA VAL A 84 -12.30 19.40 -3.62
C VAL A 84 -10.92 18.89 -3.22
N LEU A 85 -9.85 19.60 -3.58
CA LEU A 85 -8.49 19.23 -3.20
C LEU A 85 -8.28 19.35 -1.68
N TYR A 86 -8.85 20.38 -1.05
CA TYR A 86 -8.81 20.53 0.41
C TYR A 86 -9.51 19.36 1.12
N LEU A 87 -10.64 18.89 0.57
CA LEU A 87 -11.32 17.70 1.07
C LEU A 87 -10.45 16.44 0.94
N ILE A 88 -9.75 16.26 -0.19
CA ILE A 88 -8.83 15.13 -0.40
C ILE A 88 -7.70 15.15 0.63
N TRP A 89 -7.08 16.32 0.87
CA TRP A 89 -6.06 16.47 1.92
C TRP A 89 -6.60 16.11 3.31
N THR A 90 -7.75 16.67 3.68
CA THR A 90 -8.39 16.42 4.98
C THR A 90 -8.72 14.94 5.16
N ALA A 91 -9.34 14.31 4.15
CA ALA A 91 -9.64 12.88 4.15
C ALA A 91 -8.37 12.02 4.23
N SER A 92 -7.29 12.43 3.56
CA SER A 92 -6.01 11.71 3.60
C SER A 92 -5.36 11.78 4.98
N PHE A 93 -5.40 12.93 5.65
CA PHE A 93 -4.91 13.04 7.04
C PHE A 93 -5.76 12.22 8.02
N LEU A 94 -7.09 12.26 7.90
CA LEU A 94 -7.97 11.43 8.72
C LEU A 94 -7.72 9.94 8.49
N TRP A 95 -7.51 9.53 7.23
CA TRP A 95 -7.17 8.16 6.89
C TRP A 95 -5.79 7.77 7.41
N LEU A 96 -4.80 8.67 7.34
CA LEU A 96 -3.48 8.45 7.91
C LEU A 96 -3.56 8.22 9.42
N CYS A 97 -4.31 9.07 10.14
CA CYS A 97 -4.57 8.89 11.56
C CYS A 97 -5.21 7.52 11.84
N LEU A 98 -6.20 7.10 11.05
CA LEU A 98 -6.80 5.78 11.17
C LEU A 98 -5.77 4.65 10.98
N VAL A 99 -4.92 4.73 9.96
CA VAL A 99 -3.87 3.74 9.68
C VAL A 99 -2.90 3.59 10.86
N TRP A 100 -2.50 4.70 11.48
CA TRP A 100 -1.66 4.68 12.68
C TRP A 100 -2.40 4.16 13.91
N GLN A 101 -3.67 4.49 14.07
CA GLN A 101 -4.48 3.96 15.18
C GLN A 101 -4.68 2.44 15.07
N VAL A 102 -4.83 1.90 13.86
CA VAL A 102 -4.83 0.44 13.61
C VAL A 102 -3.52 -0.20 14.06
N HIS A 103 -2.38 0.46 13.81
CA HIS A 103 -1.08 -0.01 14.25
C HIS A 103 -0.94 -0.02 15.78
N PHE A 104 -1.24 1.10 16.45
CA PHE A 104 -1.08 1.22 17.90
C PHE A 104 -2.08 0.39 18.71
N LYS A 105 -3.30 0.20 18.20
CA LYS A 105 -4.36 -0.56 18.88
C LYS A 105 -4.42 -2.03 18.47
N ARG A 106 -3.37 -2.54 17.82
CA ARG A 106 -3.32 -3.93 17.34
C ARG A 106 -3.50 -4.93 18.48
N GLY A 107 -4.26 -5.98 18.21
CA GLY A 107 -4.58 -7.03 19.20
C GLY A 107 -5.69 -6.67 20.17
N THR A 108 -6.30 -5.48 20.06
CA THR A 108 -7.48 -5.08 20.84
C THR A 108 -8.77 -5.19 20.00
N PRO A 109 -9.95 -5.33 20.62
CA PRO A 109 -11.23 -5.31 19.90
C PRO A 109 -11.44 -4.03 19.09
N LEU A 110 -11.00 -2.89 19.64
CA LEU A 110 -11.02 -1.60 18.94
C LEU A 110 -10.12 -1.63 17.70
N GLY A 111 -8.92 -2.21 17.79
CA GLY A 111 -8.01 -2.35 16.66
C GLY A 111 -8.60 -3.15 15.50
N GLU A 112 -9.33 -4.24 15.78
CA GLU A 112 -10.00 -5.02 14.74
C GLU A 112 -11.18 -4.27 14.11
N LEU A 113 -11.92 -3.47 14.89
CA LEU A 113 -12.94 -2.57 14.33
C LEU A 113 -12.31 -1.52 13.40
N LEU A 114 -11.25 -0.84 13.84
CA LEU A 114 -10.56 0.17 13.04
C LEU A 114 -9.97 -0.43 11.77
N LYS A 115 -9.44 -1.65 11.83
CA LYS A 115 -8.93 -2.40 10.67
C LYS A 115 -10.03 -2.70 9.65
N LYS A 116 -11.24 -3.06 10.09
CA LYS A 116 -12.39 -3.23 9.19
C LYS A 116 -12.77 -1.90 8.50
N ILE A 117 -12.75 -0.80 9.25
CA ILE A 117 -13.01 0.54 8.69
C ILE A 117 -11.94 0.93 7.67
N ASP A 118 -10.65 0.77 7.98
CA ASP A 118 -9.53 1.02 7.04
C ASP A 118 -9.69 0.18 5.77
N LEU A 119 -10.08 -1.10 5.91
CA LEU A 119 -10.31 -1.98 4.78
C LEU A 119 -11.45 -1.48 3.89
N SER A 120 -12.58 -1.06 4.48
CA SER A 120 -13.70 -0.48 3.73
C SER A 120 -13.30 0.80 2.98
N ILE A 121 -12.53 1.69 3.62
CA ILE A 121 -12.01 2.90 2.99
C ILE A 121 -11.12 2.55 1.80
N ARG A 122 -10.25 1.53 1.92
CA ARG A 122 -9.38 1.08 0.81
C ARG A 122 -10.18 0.57 -0.37
N TYR A 123 -11.22 -0.25 -0.13
CA TYR A 123 -12.10 -0.72 -1.21
C TYR A 123 -12.82 0.44 -1.89
N LEU A 124 -13.38 1.36 -1.10
CA LEU A 124 -14.06 2.54 -1.62
C LEU A 124 -13.12 3.42 -2.46
N LEU A 125 -11.94 3.74 -1.94
CA LEU A 125 -10.94 4.54 -2.66
C LEU A 125 -10.44 3.84 -3.92
N ALA A 126 -10.20 2.54 -3.87
CA ALA A 126 -9.81 1.78 -5.06
C ALA A 126 -10.89 1.84 -6.14
N ALA A 127 -12.16 1.62 -5.77
CA ALA A 127 -13.29 1.70 -6.69
C ALA A 127 -13.46 3.11 -7.29
N ILE A 128 -13.35 4.16 -6.46
CA ILE A 128 -13.44 5.56 -6.92
C ILE A 128 -12.30 5.88 -7.88
N LEU A 129 -11.05 5.53 -7.56
CA LEU A 129 -9.90 5.87 -8.39
C LEU A 129 -9.90 5.10 -9.71
N ILE A 130 -10.17 3.80 -9.67
CA ILE A 130 -10.28 2.98 -10.89
C ILE A 130 -11.44 3.48 -11.74
N GLY A 131 -12.62 3.70 -11.14
CA GLY A 131 -13.80 4.19 -11.85
C GLY A 131 -13.58 5.57 -12.47
N PHE A 132 -13.02 6.51 -11.71
CA PHE A 132 -12.72 7.86 -12.19
C PHE A 132 -11.65 7.87 -13.30
N GLY A 133 -10.55 7.15 -13.11
CA GLY A 133 -9.49 7.05 -14.10
C GLY A 133 -9.95 6.36 -15.38
N ALA A 134 -10.70 5.24 -15.27
CA ALA A 134 -11.27 4.55 -16.41
C ALA A 134 -12.32 5.40 -17.15
N TYR A 135 -13.16 6.13 -16.41
CA TYR A 135 -14.09 7.10 -17.00
C TYR A 135 -13.33 8.14 -17.84
N CYS A 136 -12.30 8.78 -17.27
CA CYS A 136 -11.51 9.78 -18.01
C CYS A 136 -10.86 9.19 -19.27
N LEU A 137 -10.31 7.98 -19.21
CA LEU A 137 -9.71 7.29 -20.38
C LEU A 137 -10.73 6.98 -21.48
N LEU A 138 -11.97 6.65 -21.10
CA LEU A 138 -13.01 6.26 -22.07
C LEU A 138 -13.71 7.47 -22.69
N THR A 139 -13.93 8.53 -21.91
CA THR A 139 -14.69 9.70 -22.35
C THR A 139 -13.81 10.86 -22.80
N ASN A 140 -12.51 10.84 -22.48
CA ASN A 140 -11.62 11.99 -22.65
C ASN A 140 -12.19 13.28 -22.03
N THR A 141 -12.94 13.14 -20.93
CA THR A 141 -13.54 14.26 -20.20
C THR A 141 -12.94 14.39 -18.80
N LEU A 142 -13.00 15.58 -18.21
CA LEU A 142 -12.38 15.96 -16.93
C LEU A 142 -10.85 15.96 -16.95
N ILE A 143 -10.20 14.80 -17.15
CA ILE A 143 -8.75 14.68 -17.36
C ILE A 143 -8.54 14.22 -18.79
N THR A 144 -8.07 15.12 -19.65
CA THR A 144 -7.81 14.86 -21.08
C THR A 144 -6.41 14.28 -21.35
N THR A 145 -5.63 14.08 -20.28
CA THR A 145 -4.26 13.58 -20.36
C THR A 145 -4.25 12.10 -19.97
N ASP A 146 -4.14 11.23 -20.96
CA ASP A 146 -4.32 9.79 -20.80
C ASP A 146 -3.28 9.17 -19.86
N TRP A 147 -2.00 9.60 -19.92
CA TRP A 147 -1.00 9.09 -18.98
C TRP A 147 -1.37 9.36 -17.51
N LEU A 148 -2.01 10.50 -17.24
CA LEU A 148 -2.43 10.91 -15.90
C LEU A 148 -3.65 10.11 -15.44
N ALA A 149 -4.63 9.92 -16.32
CA ALA A 149 -5.80 9.09 -16.04
C ALA A 149 -5.39 7.62 -15.77
N LEU A 150 -4.48 7.07 -16.58
CA LEU A 150 -3.91 5.73 -16.35
C LEU A 150 -3.16 5.64 -15.02
N LYS A 151 -2.41 6.68 -14.64
CA LYS A 151 -1.71 6.74 -13.34
C LYS A 151 -2.68 6.63 -12.17
N ILE A 152 -3.87 7.25 -12.27
CA ILE A 152 -4.93 7.16 -11.26
C ILE A 152 -5.48 5.73 -11.17
N VAL A 153 -5.72 5.06 -12.32
CA VAL A 153 -6.14 3.66 -12.35
C VAL A 153 -5.10 2.75 -11.69
N LEU A 154 -3.82 2.94 -12.00
CA LEU A 154 -2.72 2.17 -11.41
C LEU A 154 -2.64 2.36 -9.89
N PHE A 155 -2.86 3.58 -9.39
CA PHE A 155 -2.92 3.83 -7.94
C PHE A 155 -4.05 3.03 -7.28
N GLY A 156 -5.23 2.98 -7.91
CA GLY A 156 -6.34 2.13 -7.44
C GLY A 156 -6.01 0.63 -7.49
N ALA A 157 -5.30 0.17 -8.52
CA ALA A 157 -4.83 -1.21 -8.62
C ALA A 157 -3.81 -1.56 -7.51
N ILE A 158 -2.93 -0.63 -7.14
CA ILE A 158 -2.01 -0.78 -6.00
C ILE A 158 -2.78 -0.94 -4.69
N LEU A 159 -3.88 -0.18 -4.49
CA LEU A 159 -4.74 -0.34 -3.32
C LEU A 159 -5.39 -1.73 -3.26
N LEU A 160 -5.91 -2.24 -4.39
CA LEU A 160 -6.47 -3.59 -4.47
C LEU A 160 -5.42 -4.67 -4.17
N ASN A 161 -4.21 -4.54 -4.71
CA ASN A 161 -3.12 -5.45 -4.38
C ASN A 161 -2.78 -5.39 -2.88
N GLY A 162 -2.68 -4.20 -2.30
CA GLY A 162 -2.45 -4.05 -0.86
C GLY A 162 -3.55 -4.69 -0.01
N ILE A 163 -4.79 -4.74 -0.49
CA ILE A 163 -5.89 -5.48 0.16
C ILE A 163 -5.64 -7.00 0.08
N TRP A 164 -5.24 -7.50 -1.09
CA TRP A 164 -4.89 -8.91 -1.27
C TRP A 164 -3.72 -9.35 -0.37
N ILE A 165 -2.68 -8.53 -0.22
CA ILE A 165 -1.60 -8.79 0.75
C ILE A 165 -2.17 -8.94 2.17
N ARG A 166 -3.09 -8.05 2.58
CA ARG A 166 -3.68 -8.09 3.93
C ARG A 166 -4.53 -9.33 4.17
N SER A 167 -5.25 -9.84 3.17
CA SER A 167 -6.01 -11.08 3.34
C SER A 167 -5.09 -12.29 3.56
N ILE A 168 -3.96 -12.35 2.83
CA ILE A 168 -2.94 -13.41 3.02
C ILE A 168 -2.25 -13.29 4.39
N VAL A 169 -1.97 -12.08 4.87
CA VAL A 169 -1.38 -11.87 6.21
C VAL A 169 -2.35 -12.28 7.32
N GLY A 170 -3.66 -12.13 7.10
CA GLY A 170 -4.69 -12.54 8.05
C GLY A 170 -4.65 -14.04 8.37
N SER A 171 -4.45 -14.90 7.38
CA SER A 171 -4.37 -16.36 7.54
C SER A 171 -3.04 -16.86 8.11
N TRP A 172 -2.16 -15.97 8.55
CA TRP A 172 -0.85 -16.35 9.05
C TRP A 172 -0.88 -16.84 10.50
N GLN A 173 -1.75 -16.26 11.35
CA GLN A 173 -1.85 -16.68 12.75
C GLN A 173 -2.20 -18.17 12.84
N ASP A 174 -3.20 -18.61 12.08
CA ASP A 174 -3.60 -20.02 11.95
C ASP A 174 -2.42 -20.93 11.59
N ALA A 175 -1.54 -20.49 10.68
CA ALA A 175 -0.37 -21.27 10.26
C ALA A 175 0.66 -21.44 11.37
N VAL A 176 0.88 -20.38 12.18
CA VAL A 176 1.80 -20.43 13.32
C VAL A 176 1.23 -21.27 14.45
N ASP A 177 -0.06 -21.15 14.72
CA ASP A 177 -0.74 -21.92 15.77
C ASP A 177 -0.64 -23.42 15.48
N LEU A 178 -0.75 -23.83 14.21
CA LEU A 178 -0.52 -25.22 13.76
C LEU A 178 0.93 -25.69 13.98
N VAL A 179 1.93 -24.83 13.78
CA VAL A 179 3.33 -25.17 14.05
C VAL A 179 3.57 -25.39 15.55
N LEU A 180 2.93 -24.57 16.38
CA LEU A 180 3.03 -24.63 17.85
C LEU A 180 2.26 -25.82 18.45
N ALA A 181 1.17 -26.28 17.82
CA ALA A 181 0.34 -27.39 18.30
C ALA A 181 1.04 -28.77 18.24
N GLY A 182 2.05 -28.96 17.37
CA GLY A 182 2.95 -30.11 17.40
C GLY A 182 2.61 -31.29 16.47
N ASP A 183 3.47 -32.31 16.56
CA ASP A 183 3.60 -33.55 15.76
C ASP A 183 3.03 -33.53 14.33
N THR A 184 1.86 -34.12 14.05
CA THR A 184 1.27 -34.20 12.70
C THR A 184 0.80 -32.84 12.14
N SER A 185 0.48 -31.88 13.01
CA SER A 185 0.01 -30.54 12.60
C SER A 185 1.16 -29.59 12.23
N ARG A 186 2.38 -29.86 12.72
CA ARG A 186 3.56 -29.03 12.49
C ARG A 186 3.96 -28.98 11.02
N THR A 187 4.04 -30.12 10.35
CA THR A 187 4.41 -30.19 8.92
C THR A 187 3.43 -29.39 8.07
N ARG A 188 2.13 -29.52 8.34
CA ARG A 188 1.07 -28.76 7.67
C ARG A 188 1.19 -27.25 7.93
N GLY A 189 1.52 -26.85 9.16
CA GLY A 189 1.76 -25.45 9.51
C GLY A 189 2.94 -24.85 8.74
N GLU A 190 4.07 -25.57 8.67
CA GLU A 190 5.27 -25.15 7.92
C GLU A 190 5.00 -25.03 6.41
N GLU A 191 4.28 -25.98 5.83
CA GLU A 191 3.83 -25.91 4.43
C GLU A 191 2.94 -24.69 4.18
N LEU A 192 2.02 -24.40 5.11
CA LEU A 192 1.13 -23.23 5.02
C LEU A 192 1.90 -21.92 5.13
N ILE A 193 2.92 -21.84 6.01
CA ILE A 193 3.82 -20.67 6.10
C ILE A 193 4.53 -20.45 4.75
N LYS A 194 5.13 -21.50 4.17
CA LYS A 194 5.82 -21.41 2.87
C LYS A 194 4.87 -21.00 1.75
N LYS A 195 3.67 -21.59 1.70
CA LYS A 195 2.63 -21.25 0.72
C LYS A 195 2.18 -19.79 0.85
N ASN A 196 1.86 -19.34 2.07
CA ASN A 196 1.45 -17.98 2.33
C ASN A 196 2.56 -16.99 1.96
N GLN A 197 3.81 -17.29 2.31
CA GLN A 197 4.94 -16.45 1.95
C GLN A 197 5.16 -16.39 0.44
N ALA A 198 5.03 -17.51 -0.29
CA ALA A 198 5.14 -17.52 -1.74
C ALA A 198 4.06 -16.65 -2.41
N MET A 199 2.83 -16.67 -1.88
CA MET A 199 1.76 -15.78 -2.34
C MET A 199 2.04 -14.31 -2.02
N LEU A 200 2.56 -14.00 -0.82
CA LEU A 200 2.99 -12.64 -0.46
C LEU A 200 4.10 -12.14 -1.38
N ASN A 201 5.06 -13.00 -1.76
CA ASN A 201 6.14 -12.66 -2.66
C ASN A 201 5.61 -12.26 -4.05
N LYS A 202 4.65 -13.03 -4.59
CA LYS A 202 3.99 -12.71 -5.86
C LYS A 202 3.24 -11.38 -5.79
N ALA A 203 2.49 -11.16 -4.71
CA ALA A 203 1.74 -9.92 -4.50
C ALA A 203 2.68 -8.71 -4.38
N ALA A 204 3.78 -8.83 -3.63
CA ALA A 204 4.80 -7.79 -3.49
C ALA A 204 5.49 -7.46 -4.82
N LEU A 205 5.89 -8.47 -5.60
CA LEU A 205 6.45 -8.26 -6.94
C LEU A 205 5.47 -7.52 -7.85
N LEU A 206 4.18 -7.84 -7.78
CA LEU A 206 3.15 -7.12 -8.53
C LEU A 206 3.01 -5.66 -8.08
N ILE A 207 3.11 -5.35 -6.78
CA ILE A 207 3.19 -3.95 -6.32
C ILE A 207 4.38 -3.24 -6.93
N TRP A 208 5.56 -3.87 -6.95
CA TRP A 208 6.76 -3.22 -7.50
C TRP A 208 6.60 -2.91 -8.98
N VAL A 209 6.06 -3.84 -9.77
CA VAL A 209 5.76 -3.60 -11.19
C VAL A 209 4.77 -2.45 -11.35
N LEU A 210 3.67 -2.44 -10.59
CA LEU A 210 2.67 -1.37 -10.66
C LEU A 210 3.24 0.00 -10.27
N VAL A 211 4.02 0.06 -9.20
CA VAL A 211 4.63 1.28 -8.68
C VAL A 211 5.70 1.82 -9.61
N VAL A 212 6.55 0.95 -10.18
CA VAL A 212 7.57 1.34 -11.17
C VAL A 212 6.90 1.83 -12.47
N ALA A 213 5.87 1.13 -12.96
CA ALA A 213 5.11 1.58 -14.12
C ALA A 213 4.46 2.95 -13.88
N MET A 214 3.85 3.15 -12.71
CA MET A 214 3.23 4.41 -12.31
C MET A 214 4.26 5.56 -12.21
N ALA A 215 5.46 5.28 -11.71
CA ALA A 215 6.55 6.25 -11.65
C ALA A 215 7.11 6.59 -13.04
N PHE A 216 7.32 5.58 -13.89
CA PHE A 216 7.75 5.76 -15.27
C PHE A 216 6.77 6.63 -16.06
N LEU A 217 5.46 6.34 -15.97
CA LEU A 217 4.42 7.16 -16.60
C LEU A 217 4.45 8.61 -16.10
N GLY A 218 4.61 8.81 -14.79
CA GLY A 218 4.71 10.15 -14.19
C GLY A 218 5.93 10.94 -14.66
N GLN A 219 7.04 10.27 -14.97
CA GLN A 219 8.25 10.90 -15.45
C GLN A 219 8.18 11.20 -16.95
N VAL A 220 7.92 10.17 -17.76
CA VAL A 220 8.00 10.22 -19.22
C VAL A 220 6.81 10.92 -19.85
N LYS A 221 5.60 10.76 -19.29
CA LYS A 221 4.37 11.38 -19.80
C LYS A 221 4.17 11.15 -21.30
N PRO A 222 4.16 9.87 -21.77
CA PRO A 222 4.32 9.55 -23.19
C PRO A 222 3.12 9.88 -24.09
N PHE A 223 1.93 10.13 -23.54
CA PHE A 223 0.69 10.38 -24.28
C PHE A 223 -0.30 11.21 -23.44
#